data_AF-A0A6V7KTU3-F1
#
_entry.id   AF-A0A6V7KTU3-F1
#
_cell.length_a   1.000
_cell.length_b   1.000
_cell.length_c   1.000
_cell.angle_alpha   90.00
_cell.angle_beta   90.00
_cell.angle_gamma   90.00
#
_symmetry.space_group_name_H-M   'P 1'
#
loop_
_entity.id
_entity.type
_entity.pdbx_description
1 polymer ?
#
loop_
_entity_poly.entity_id
_entity_poly.type
_entity_poly.pdbx_seq_one_letter_code
_entity_poly.pdbx_strand_id
1 'polypeptide(L)' 'SKWSFRQLRRYLDQSGFNDWFLWQRIASLISLTILSQTAGIPKSSNCFEFFGFDVLIDANLKPWLLEVN' A
#
# COMPACT_ATOMS: atom_id res chain seq x y z
N SER A 1 -14.14 6.47 -13.52
CA SER A 1 -13.41 5.40 -14.24
C SER A 1 -12.38 4.76 -13.32
N LYS A 2 -12.18 3.43 -13.36
CA LYS A 2 -11.19 2.71 -12.51
C LYS A 2 -9.94 2.36 -13.33
N TRP A 3 -8.76 2.47 -12.74
CA TRP A 3 -7.48 2.06 -13.34
C TRP A 3 -6.90 0.85 -12.60
N SER A 4 -6.33 -0.09 -13.34
CA SER A 4 -5.45 -1.12 -12.79
C SER A 4 -4.11 -0.52 -12.37
N PHE A 5 -3.37 -1.22 -11.49
CA PHE A 5 -2.01 -0.81 -11.12
C PHE A 5 -1.06 -0.73 -12.33
N ARG A 6 -1.25 -1.59 -13.34
CA ARG A 6 -0.47 -1.52 -14.58
C ARG A 6 -0.71 -0.22 -15.34
N GLN A 7 -1.97 0.25 -15.40
CA GLN A 7 -2.31 1.52 -16.03
C GLN A 7 -1.75 2.70 -15.23
N LEU A 8 -1.86 2.67 -13.90
CA LEU A 8 -1.28 3.68 -13.01
C LEU A 8 0.24 3.78 -13.17
N ARG A 9 0.94 2.64 -13.13
CA ARG A 9 2.39 2.57 -13.28
C ARG A 9 2.85 3.13 -14.63
N ARG A 10 2.15 2.77 -15.71
CA ARG A 10 2.43 3.32 -17.04
C ARG A 10 2.21 4.83 -17.09
N TYR A 11 1.18 5.34 -16.42
CA TYR A 11 0.92 6.78 -16.34
C TYR A 11 2.01 7.54 -15.58
N LEU A 12 2.47 7.01 -14.44
CA LEU A 12 3.56 7.59 -13.65
C LEU A 12 4.87 7.64 -14.46
N ASP A 13 5.20 6.54 -15.13
CA ASP A 13 6.38 6.43 -16.00
C ASP A 13 6.33 7.46 -17.15
N GLN A 14 5.18 7.55 -17.85
CA GLN A 14 4.96 8.55 -18.89
C GLN A 14 5.02 10.01 -18.38
N SER A 15 4.75 10.22 -17.09
CA SER A 15 4.82 11.53 -16.44
C SER A 15 6.22 11.85 -15.88
N GLY A 16 7.20 10.96 -16.10
CA GLY A 16 8.59 11.14 -15.63
C GLY A 16 8.81 10.78 -14.16
N PHE A 17 7.85 10.12 -13.51
CA PHE A 17 7.97 9.69 -12.12
C PHE A 17 8.52 8.27 -12.04
N ASN A 18 9.66 8.10 -11.36
CA ASN A 18 10.12 6.78 -10.94
C ASN A 18 9.26 6.28 -9.77
N ASP A 19 8.34 5.36 -10.07
CA ASP A 19 7.38 4.84 -9.10
C ASP A 19 7.97 3.82 -8.11
N TRP A 20 9.23 3.41 -8.28
CA TRP A 20 9.90 2.48 -7.37
C TRP A 20 9.84 2.99 -5.91
N PHE A 21 10.18 4.26 -5.69
CA PHE A 21 10.19 4.85 -4.35
C PHE A 21 8.78 4.91 -3.75
N LEU A 22 7.78 5.23 -4.58
CA LEU A 22 6.38 5.22 -4.16
C LEU A 22 5.97 3.84 -3.66
N TRP A 23 6.27 2.78 -4.41
CA TRP A 23 5.94 1.41 -4.03
C TRP A 23 6.65 0.95 -2.76
N GLN A 24 7.92 1.32 -2.56
CA GLN A 24 8.64 1.02 -1.31
C GLN A 24 7.98 1.69 -0.10
N ARG A 25 7.51 2.94 -0.26
CA ARG A 25 6.80 3.66 0.80
C ARG A 25 5.45 3.03 1.09
N ILE A 26 4.70 2.61 0.06
CA ILE A 26 3.44 1.88 0.23
C ILE A 26 3.67 0.54 0.95
N ALA A 27 4.67 -0.25 0.53
CA ALA A 27 5.00 -1.52 1.17
C ALA A 27 5.38 -1.32 2.64
N SER A 28 6.23 -0.32 2.94
CA SER A 28 6.63 0.01 4.30
C SER A 28 5.44 0.43 5.17
N LEU A 29 4.53 1.24 4.62
CA LEU A 29 3.31 1.67 5.30
C LEU A 29 2.42 0.48 5.64
N ILE A 30 2.20 -0.45 4.69
CA ILE A 30 1.44 -1.68 4.91
C ILE A 30 2.11 -2.55 5.99
N SER A 31 3.40 -2.81 5.87
CA SER A 31 4.15 -3.64 6.83
C SER A 31 4.11 -3.08 8.25
N LEU A 32 4.32 -1.76 8.42
CA LEU A 32 4.25 -1.13 9.73
C LEU A 32 2.84 -1.14 10.32
N THR A 33 1.82 -0.98 9.48
CA THR A 33 0.41 -1.07 9.92
C THR A 33 0.08 -2.47 10.42
N ILE A 34 0.44 -3.51 9.66
CA ILE A 34 0.25 -4.90 10.09
C ILE A 34 1.06 -5.17 11.37
N LEU A 35 2.33 -4.77 11.40
CA LEU A 35 3.21 -4.97 12.55
C LEU A 35 2.63 -4.35 13.83
N SER A 36 2.01 -3.17 13.74
CA SER A 36 1.38 -2.49 14.88
C SER A 36 0.25 -3.30 15.53
N GLN A 37 -0.39 -4.21 14.79
CA GLN A 37 -1.47 -5.06 15.29
C GLN A 37 -1.01 -6.44 15.75
N THR A 38 0.24 -6.84 15.47
CA THR A 38 0.75 -8.20 15.73
C THR A 38 0.65 -8.64 17.17
N ALA A 39 0.74 -7.72 18.13
CA ALA A 39 0.65 -8.04 19.56
C ALA A 39 -0.72 -8.63 19.97
N GLY A 40 -1.79 -8.30 19.23
CA GLY A 40 -3.14 -8.79 19.49
C GLY A 40 -3.50 -10.08 18.73
N ILE A 41 -2.63 -10.57 17.85
CA ILE A 41 -2.93 -11.70 16.97
C ILE A 41 -2.60 -13.01 17.70
N PRO A 42 -3.58 -13.93 17.86
CA PRO A 42 -3.31 -15.25 18.42
C PRO A 42 -2.29 -16.02 17.57
N LYS A 43 -1.37 -16.74 18.22
CA LYS A 43 -0.40 -17.62 17.53
C LYS A 43 -1.13 -18.86 17.00
N SER A 44 -1.69 -18.73 15.80
CA SER A 44 -2.29 -19.82 15.02
C SER A 44 -1.50 -20.02 13.74
N SER A 45 -1.10 -21.26 13.44
CA SER A 45 -0.36 -21.58 12.21
C SER A 45 -1.25 -21.74 10.98
N ASN A 46 -2.58 -21.74 11.14
CA ASN A 46 -3.54 -22.07 10.08
C ASN A 46 -4.56 -20.93 9.82
N CYS A 47 -4.20 -19.69 10.18
CA CYS A 47 -5.02 -18.51 9.94
C CYS A 47 -4.34 -17.61 8.91
N PHE A 48 -5.12 -17.10 7.96
CA PHE A 48 -4.72 -16.02 7.07
C PHE A 48 -5.88 -15.04 6.98
N GLU A 49 -5.54 -13.78 6.71
CA GLU A 49 -6.51 -12.70 6.56
C GLU A 49 -6.13 -11.87 5.33
N PHE A 50 -7.14 -11.41 4.61
CA PHE A 50 -6.95 -10.59 3.42
C PHE A 50 -7.37 -9.16 3.76
N PHE A 51 -6.42 -8.24 3.66
CA PHE A 51 -6.65 -6.83 3.99
C PHE A 51 -6.81 -6.00 2.71
N GLY A 52 -7.81 -5.12 2.71
CA GLY A 52 -7.95 -4.05 1.74
C GLY A 52 -7.34 -2.75 2.27
N PHE A 53 -6.28 -2.25 1.64
CA PHE A 53 -5.65 -0.99 2.02
C PHE A 53 -6.07 0.14 1.09
N ASP A 54 -6.67 1.18 1.65
CA ASP A 54 -6.96 2.42 0.94
C ASP A 54 -5.83 3.42 1.19
N VAL A 55 -5.07 3.71 0.14
CA VAL A 55 -3.87 4.57 0.19
C VAL A 55 -4.04 5.75 -0.75
N LEU A 56 -3.94 6.95 -0.20
CA LEU A 56 -3.94 8.20 -0.96
C LEU A 56 -2.51 8.64 -1.27
N ILE A 57 -2.24 9.01 -2.52
CA ILE A 57 -0.93 9.50 -2.96
C ILE A 57 -1.03 11.00 -3.18
N ASP A 58 -0.19 11.79 -2.50
CA ASP A 58 -0.17 13.25 -2.69
C ASP A 58 0.73 13.70 -3.86
N ALA A 59 0.76 15.02 -4.09
CA ALA A 59 1.54 15.63 -5.17
C ALA A 59 3.07 15.40 -5.05
N ASN A 60 3.56 15.03 -3.87
CA ASN A 60 4.98 14.71 -3.62
C ASN A 60 5.23 13.19 -3.63
N LEU A 61 4.30 12.39 -4.19
CA LEU A 61 4.32 10.94 -4.19
C LEU A 61 4.44 10.34 -2.78
N LYS A 62 3.91 11.02 -1.76
CA LYS A 62 3.80 10.47 -0.41
C LYS A 62 2.50 9.68 -0.27
N PRO A 63 2.58 8.39 0.09
CA PRO A 63 1.41 7.60 0.42
C PRO A 63 0.93 7.92 1.84
N TRP A 64 -0.39 8.02 1.99
CA TRP A 64 -1.11 8.24 3.23
C TRP A 64 -2.13 7.12 3.41
N LEU A 65 -2.11 6.45 4.57
CA LEU A 65 -3.10 5.43 4.91
C LEU A 65 -4.42 6.12 5.23
N LEU A 66 -5.51 5.69 4.58
CA LEU A 66 -6.86 6.16 4.88
C LEU A 66 -7.59 5.17 5.78
N GLU A 67 -7.69 3.92 5.33
CA GLU A 67 -8.34 2.84 6.07
C GLU A 67 -7.75 1.47 5.72
N VAL A 68 -8.03 0.51 6.60
CA VAL A 68 -7.76 -0.92 6.40
C VAL A 68 -9.09 -1.65 6.57
N ASN A 69 -9.51 -2.36 5.53
CA ASN A 69 -10.72 -3.18 5.48
C ASN A 69 -10.41 -4.66 5.61
#